data_AF-A0A4Y3UMN1-F1
#
_entry.id   AF-A0A4Y3UMN1-F1
#
_cell.length_a   1.000
_cell.length_b   1.000
_cell.length_c   1.000
_cell.angle_alpha   90.00
_cell.angle_beta   90.00
_cell.angle_gamma   90.00
#
_symmetry.space_group_name_H-M   'P 1'
#
loop_
_entity.id
_entity.type
_entity.pdbx_description
1 polymer ?
#
loop_
_entity_poly.entity_id
_entity_poly.type
_entity_poly.pdbx_seq_one_letter_code
_entity_poly.pdbx_strand_id
1 'polypeptide(L)'
;MDDARIPHWQLLGSTPMFDGYTRVRRDTYRLPDGSESDWDLLEQGDTVAVVAFTTAASVLVFEQFRVGPARPIVELPGGLIDPGENALEAGARELLEETGFAAAALFDAGSEWAGANSTRRKSVVIAAGCRRVAEPRWEAGETGRIGELEASALVPHLLSGALSDAGAALRGLHVFARAELTDPPLVALQARVRTLLDPATERPGDTDAGDPFDAFWSDVDLSDADAARTLLEETIRAAEASPARIDYERASLHDSLGEEDAAVPLYRAALAGGLEPALRTQATIQFASTLRNVGDASGAIALLRDVPGDDPLIASARAFLALALHSDDKPVDALRVALQTLAPRLPRYQRAVGAYAGELAKPDRVRAISVGVLVRGDEVLLEAYPANDRHAEFLRAPGGGIDFGESAEEALRREFAEELDATLEHVRPLAVTENIFDGAGARGHEVVHVYAVESADLAGLPSGDRLAVRDSHTTVGWYDLAALRRGGVSVYPVGVLDLFG
;
A
#
# COMPACT_ATOMS: atom_id res chain seq x y z
N MET A 1 -14.13 -21.24 -16.26
CA MET A 1 -14.14 -22.08 -17.46
C MET A 1 -15.10 -23.20 -17.17
N ASP A 2 -16.15 -23.33 -17.98
CA ASP A 2 -17.03 -24.50 -17.95
C ASP A 2 -16.21 -25.77 -18.17
N ASP A 3 -16.55 -26.84 -17.45
CA ASP A 3 -15.84 -28.13 -17.38
C ASP A 3 -16.05 -29.02 -18.63
N ALA A 4 -16.39 -28.40 -19.77
CA ALA A 4 -16.51 -29.09 -21.05
C ALA A 4 -15.10 -29.36 -21.61
N ARG A 5 -14.52 -30.51 -21.28
CA ARG A 5 -13.21 -30.94 -21.80
C ARG A 5 -13.26 -31.07 -23.32
N ILE A 6 -12.27 -30.48 -23.99
CA ILE A 6 -12.07 -30.60 -25.44
C ILE A 6 -11.81 -32.09 -25.76
N PRO A 7 -12.47 -32.69 -26.76
CA PRO A 7 -12.23 -34.08 -27.15
C PRO A 7 -10.80 -34.31 -27.64
N HIS A 8 -10.21 -35.43 -27.24
CA HIS A 8 -8.87 -35.86 -27.67
C HIS A 8 -8.83 -36.14 -29.17
N TRP A 9 -7.71 -35.80 -29.80
CA TRP A 9 -7.43 -36.16 -31.19
C TRP A 9 -6.88 -37.59 -31.25
N GLN A 10 -7.20 -38.32 -32.32
CA GLN A 10 -6.73 -39.70 -32.50
C GLN A 10 -5.43 -39.69 -33.30
N LEU A 11 -4.33 -40.21 -32.73
CA LEU A 11 -3.08 -40.43 -33.46
C LEU A 11 -3.29 -41.53 -34.51
N LEU A 12 -2.98 -41.24 -35.77
CA LEU A 12 -3.11 -42.15 -36.92
C LEU A 12 -1.77 -42.74 -37.35
N GLY A 13 -0.68 -41.99 -37.20
CA GLY A 13 0.66 -42.43 -37.59
C GLY A 13 1.74 -41.50 -37.08
N SER A 14 2.97 -42.02 -36.99
CA SER A 14 4.16 -41.26 -36.58
C SER A 14 5.33 -41.67 -37.47
N THR A 15 6.05 -40.68 -38.03
CA THR A 15 7.15 -40.89 -38.97
C THR A 15 8.36 -40.04 -38.56
N PRO A 16 9.57 -40.62 -38.40
CA PRO A 16 10.78 -39.84 -38.19
C PRO A 16 11.07 -38.95 -39.41
N MET A 17 11.30 -37.65 -39.18
CA MET A 17 11.59 -36.68 -40.24
C MET A 17 13.06 -36.25 -40.24
N PHE A 18 13.67 -36.18 -39.06
CA PHE A 18 15.07 -35.83 -38.89
C PHE A 18 15.64 -36.50 -37.63
N ASP A 19 16.82 -37.11 -37.74
CA ASP A 19 17.51 -37.83 -36.66
C ASP A 19 18.96 -37.35 -36.55
N GLY A 20 19.13 -36.12 -36.06
CA GLY A 20 20.43 -35.50 -35.76
C GLY A 20 20.59 -35.22 -34.27
N TYR A 21 21.33 -34.16 -33.91
CA TYR A 21 21.48 -33.74 -32.49
C TYR A 21 20.12 -33.49 -31.81
N THR A 22 19.18 -32.89 -32.54
CA THR A 22 17.77 -32.82 -32.16
C THR A 22 16.98 -33.75 -33.08
N ARG A 23 16.10 -34.58 -32.52
CA ARG A 23 15.20 -35.45 -33.29
C ARG A 23 13.87 -34.76 -33.57
N VAL A 24 13.35 -34.95 -34.79
CA VAL A 24 12.04 -34.45 -35.22
C VAL A 24 11.25 -35.60 -35.80
N ARG A 25 10.02 -35.78 -35.34
CA ARG A 25 9.05 -36.72 -35.93
C ARG A 25 7.78 -35.98 -36.35
N ARG A 26 7.07 -36.54 -37.31
CA ARG A 26 5.76 -36.07 -37.77
C ARG A 26 4.68 -37.03 -37.31
N ASP A 27 3.73 -36.51 -36.54
CA ASP A 27 2.55 -37.23 -36.09
C ASP A 27 1.31 -36.76 -36.87
N THR A 28 0.58 -37.69 -37.46
CA THR A 28 -0.69 -37.42 -38.16
C THR A 28 -1.85 -37.70 -37.21
N TYR A 29 -2.73 -36.71 -37.00
CA TYR A 29 -3.88 -36.81 -36.11
C TYR A 29 -5.20 -36.68 -36.88
N ARG A 30 -6.22 -37.43 -36.43
CA ARG A 30 -7.63 -37.15 -36.75
C ARG A 30 -8.22 -36.20 -35.71
N LEU A 31 -8.73 -35.07 -36.19
CA LEU A 31 -9.35 -34.02 -35.41
C LEU A 31 -10.81 -34.36 -35.06
N PRO A 32 -11.44 -33.64 -34.10
CA PRO A 32 -12.81 -33.91 -33.68
C PRO A 32 -13.86 -33.74 -34.78
N ASP A 33 -13.58 -32.94 -35.80
CA ASP A 33 -14.44 -32.75 -36.98
C ASP A 33 -14.26 -33.84 -38.04
N GLY A 34 -13.36 -34.80 -37.81
CA GLY A 34 -13.02 -35.90 -38.71
C GLY A 34 -11.93 -35.56 -39.73
N SER A 35 -11.45 -34.31 -39.79
CA SER A 35 -10.31 -33.94 -40.64
C SER A 35 -9.00 -34.55 -40.14
N GLU A 36 -8.00 -34.65 -41.01
CA GLU A 36 -6.66 -35.16 -40.67
C GLU A 36 -5.62 -34.03 -40.81
N SER A 37 -4.66 -33.95 -39.88
CA SER A 37 -3.61 -32.94 -39.88
C SER A 37 -2.28 -33.52 -39.38
N ASP A 38 -1.20 -33.07 -39.99
CA ASP A 38 0.17 -33.41 -39.62
C ASP A 38 0.78 -32.38 -38.67
N TRP A 39 1.56 -32.85 -37.69
CA TRP A 39 2.24 -32.03 -36.69
C TRP A 39 3.69 -32.48 -36.51
N ASP A 40 4.63 -31.56 -36.67
CA ASP A 40 6.05 -31.83 -36.41
C ASP A 40 6.34 -31.63 -34.91
N LEU A 41 6.90 -32.66 -34.29
CA LEU A 41 7.22 -32.72 -32.87
C LEU A 41 8.72 -32.84 -32.66
N LEU A 42 9.23 -32.06 -31.69
CA LEU A 42 10.59 -32.18 -31.18
C LEU A 42 10.64 -33.33 -30.17
N GLU A 43 11.33 -34.41 -30.53
CA GLU A 43 11.52 -35.58 -29.67
C GLU A 43 12.76 -35.37 -28.79
N GLN A 44 12.51 -35.14 -27.51
CA GLN A 44 13.50 -34.72 -26.53
C GLN A 44 13.24 -35.42 -25.18
N GLY A 45 14.32 -35.83 -24.49
CA GLY A 45 14.25 -36.34 -23.12
C GLY A 45 13.96 -35.24 -22.10
N ASP A 46 13.45 -35.64 -20.93
CA ASP A 46 13.14 -34.74 -19.82
C ASP A 46 14.42 -34.17 -19.20
N THR A 47 14.32 -32.97 -18.63
CA THR A 47 15.45 -32.27 -18.01
C THR A 47 15.10 -31.77 -16.61
N VAL A 48 16.12 -31.47 -15.81
CA VAL A 48 15.99 -30.80 -14.52
C VAL A 48 16.85 -29.54 -14.51
N ALA A 49 16.35 -28.47 -13.90
CA ALA A 49 17.12 -27.28 -13.55
C ALA A 49 17.09 -27.08 -12.03
N VAL A 50 18.21 -26.66 -11.44
CA VAL A 50 18.37 -26.55 -9.99
C VAL A 50 18.57 -25.10 -9.59
N VAL A 51 17.64 -24.55 -8.80
CA VAL A 51 17.83 -23.26 -8.14
C VAL A 51 18.58 -23.51 -6.83
N ALA A 52 19.90 -23.39 -6.87
CA ALA A 52 20.77 -23.80 -5.78
C ALA A 52 21.23 -22.63 -4.91
N PHE A 53 20.65 -22.52 -3.71
CA PHE A 53 21.01 -21.51 -2.71
C PHE A 53 22.16 -21.99 -1.83
N THR A 54 23.26 -21.24 -1.84
CA THR A 54 24.44 -21.52 -1.01
C THR A 54 24.21 -21.11 0.44
N THR A 55 25.11 -21.54 1.33
CA THR A 55 25.13 -21.04 2.71
C THR A 55 25.55 -19.57 2.82
N ALA A 56 26.17 -18.99 1.79
CA ALA A 56 26.60 -17.60 1.75
C ALA A 56 25.52 -16.67 1.16
N ALA A 57 24.26 -17.11 1.14
CA ALA A 57 23.13 -16.36 0.61
C ALA A 57 23.17 -16.05 -0.90
N SER A 58 24.05 -16.69 -1.67
CA SER A 58 24.10 -16.62 -3.14
C SER A 58 23.35 -17.77 -3.82
N VAL A 59 23.16 -17.67 -5.13
CA VAL A 59 22.55 -18.67 -6.02
C VAL A 59 23.57 -19.09 -7.06
N LEU A 60 23.80 -20.39 -7.21
CA LEU A 60 24.72 -20.91 -8.22
C LEU A 60 24.11 -20.76 -9.61
N VAL A 61 24.94 -20.33 -10.56
CA VAL A 61 24.64 -20.28 -11.98
C VAL A 61 25.76 -20.90 -12.78
N PHE A 62 25.45 -21.32 -14.00
CA PHE A 62 26.42 -21.88 -14.93
C PHE A 62 26.34 -21.12 -16.25
N GLU A 63 27.46 -20.54 -16.68
CA GLU A 63 27.57 -19.85 -17.96
C GLU A 63 28.18 -20.80 -18.99
N GLN A 64 27.45 -21.06 -20.07
CA GLN A 64 27.92 -21.94 -21.15
C GLN A 64 27.57 -21.41 -22.53
N PHE A 65 28.36 -21.79 -23.53
CA PHE A 65 28.08 -21.44 -24.92
C PHE A 65 26.89 -22.25 -25.43
N ARG A 66 25.80 -21.58 -25.80
CA ARG A 66 24.65 -22.26 -26.43
C ARG A 66 24.61 -21.97 -27.92
N VAL A 67 24.56 -23.04 -28.71
CA VAL A 67 24.61 -23.00 -30.17
C VAL A 67 23.41 -22.28 -30.81
N GLY A 68 22.23 -22.33 -30.19
CA GLY A 68 21.03 -21.66 -30.70
C GLY A 68 21.17 -20.12 -30.70
N PRO A 69 21.46 -19.50 -29.55
CA PRO A 69 21.80 -18.07 -29.47
C PRO A 69 23.18 -17.70 -30.02
N ALA A 70 24.05 -18.68 -30.31
CA ALA A 70 25.44 -18.51 -30.75
C ALA A 70 26.29 -17.61 -29.82
N ARG A 71 26.06 -17.69 -28.52
CA ARG A 71 26.77 -16.92 -27.48
C ARG A 71 26.79 -17.65 -26.14
N PRO A 72 27.71 -17.30 -25.21
CA PRO A 72 27.57 -17.66 -23.81
C PRO A 72 26.24 -17.14 -23.26
N ILE A 73 25.54 -17.99 -22.52
CA ILE A 73 24.35 -17.61 -21.75
C ILE A 73 24.45 -18.17 -20.34
N VAL A 74 23.87 -17.44 -19.39
CA VAL A 74 23.75 -17.86 -18.00
C VAL A 74 22.55 -18.79 -17.87
N GLU A 75 22.72 -19.88 -17.15
CA GLU A 75 21.71 -20.90 -16.91
C GLU A 75 21.76 -21.36 -15.45
N LEU A 76 20.74 -22.09 -15.04
CA LEU A 76 20.79 -22.82 -13.78
C LEU A 76 21.57 -24.12 -13.99
N PRO A 77 22.29 -24.62 -12.98
CA PRO A 77 22.85 -25.96 -13.04
C PRO A 77 21.76 -27.00 -13.32
N GLY A 78 22.03 -27.96 -14.18
CA GLY A 78 21.03 -28.95 -14.57
C GLY A 78 21.25 -29.59 -15.94
N GLY A 79 20.59 -30.73 -16.14
CA GLY A 79 20.79 -31.55 -17.33
C GLY A 79 19.65 -32.51 -17.60
N LEU A 80 19.95 -33.60 -18.31
CA LEU A 80 18.97 -34.62 -18.67
C LEU A 80 18.64 -35.49 -17.45
N ILE A 81 17.38 -35.93 -17.39
CA ILE A 81 16.95 -36.95 -16.43
C ILE A 81 17.15 -38.31 -17.11
N ASP A 82 18.00 -39.15 -16.52
CA ASP A 82 18.30 -40.46 -17.09
C ASP A 82 17.16 -41.48 -16.89
N PRO A 83 17.08 -42.53 -17.73
CA PRO A 83 16.07 -43.57 -17.56
C PRO A 83 16.14 -44.23 -16.18
N GLY A 84 15.05 -44.10 -15.40
CA GLY A 84 14.94 -44.65 -14.05
C GLY A 84 15.34 -43.69 -12.93
N GLU A 85 15.84 -42.50 -13.28
CA GLU A 85 16.16 -41.42 -12.35
C GLU A 85 14.93 -40.49 -12.16
N ASN A 86 14.74 -39.98 -10.95
CA ASN A 86 13.75 -38.93 -10.69
C ASN A 86 14.39 -37.52 -10.68
N ALA A 87 13.58 -36.46 -10.68
CA ALA A 87 14.08 -35.09 -10.76
C ALA A 87 15.02 -34.69 -9.60
N LEU A 88 14.81 -35.21 -8.38
CA LEU A 88 15.67 -34.91 -7.24
C LEU A 88 17.04 -35.59 -7.38
N GLU A 89 17.05 -36.84 -7.83
CA GLU A 89 18.28 -37.61 -8.07
C GLU A 89 19.10 -36.95 -9.19
N ALA A 90 18.45 -36.66 -10.33
CA ALA A 90 19.06 -35.95 -11.44
C ALA A 90 19.59 -34.58 -11.02
N GLY A 91 18.78 -33.79 -10.30
CA GLY A 91 19.18 -32.46 -9.85
C GLY A 91 20.37 -32.50 -8.89
N ALA A 92 20.43 -33.48 -8.00
CA ALA A 92 21.57 -33.68 -7.11
C ALA A 92 22.85 -34.07 -7.86
N ARG A 93 22.73 -34.97 -8.84
CA ARG A 93 23.84 -35.43 -9.70
C ARG A 93 24.38 -34.28 -10.52
N GLU A 94 23.53 -33.60 -11.28
CA GLU A 94 23.91 -32.48 -12.15
C GLU A 94 24.54 -31.32 -11.36
N LEU A 95 23.95 -30.96 -10.20
CA LEU A 95 24.53 -29.93 -9.33
C LEU A 95 25.96 -30.29 -8.92
N LEU A 96 26.20 -31.55 -8.54
CA LEU A 96 27.51 -32.02 -8.14
C LEU A 96 28.50 -32.09 -9.31
N GLU A 97 28.08 -32.62 -10.45
CA GLU A 97 28.91 -32.79 -11.64
C GLU A 97 29.29 -31.44 -12.25
N GLU A 98 28.34 -30.52 -12.41
CA GLU A 98 28.62 -29.23 -13.05
C GLU A 98 29.34 -28.23 -12.14
N THR A 99 29.04 -28.25 -10.83
CA THR A 99 29.50 -27.20 -9.90
C THR A 99 30.41 -27.70 -8.77
N GLY A 100 30.36 -28.99 -8.43
CA GLY A 100 31.02 -29.56 -7.26
C GLY A 100 30.29 -29.30 -5.94
N PHE A 101 29.07 -28.76 -5.96
CA PHE A 101 28.27 -28.49 -4.76
C PHE A 101 27.30 -29.63 -4.45
N ALA A 102 27.06 -29.84 -3.15
CA ALA A 102 26.00 -30.70 -2.64
C ALA A 102 25.04 -29.87 -1.77
N ALA A 103 23.74 -30.16 -1.89
CA ALA A 103 22.69 -29.52 -1.12
C ALA A 103 22.49 -30.20 0.24
N ALA A 104 22.11 -29.43 1.26
CA ALA A 104 21.67 -29.98 2.53
C ALA A 104 20.26 -30.58 2.43
N ALA A 105 19.40 -29.99 1.61
CA ALA A 105 18.06 -30.48 1.31
C ALA A 105 17.63 -30.07 -0.10
N LEU A 106 16.72 -30.85 -0.68
CA LEU A 106 16.19 -30.66 -2.03
C LEU A 106 14.65 -30.69 -1.99
N PHE A 107 14.03 -29.87 -2.82
CA PHE A 107 12.58 -29.82 -2.99
C PHE A 107 12.21 -29.93 -4.46
N ASP A 108 11.30 -30.86 -4.77
CA ASP A 108 10.75 -31.05 -6.13
C ASP A 108 9.63 -30.03 -6.35
N ALA A 109 9.88 -29.01 -7.19
CA ALA A 109 8.91 -28.00 -7.54
C ALA A 109 8.02 -28.39 -8.74
N GLY A 110 8.10 -29.64 -9.18
CA GLY A 110 7.39 -30.20 -10.31
C GLY A 110 7.96 -29.74 -11.65
N SER A 111 7.18 -29.95 -12.72
CA SER A 111 7.63 -29.74 -14.08
C SER A 111 6.63 -29.02 -14.98
N GLU A 112 7.13 -28.45 -16.07
CA GLU A 112 6.35 -27.85 -17.16
C GLU A 112 6.73 -28.44 -18.52
N TRP A 113 5.87 -28.26 -19.53
CA TRP A 113 6.19 -28.63 -20.91
C TRP A 113 7.14 -27.60 -21.51
N ALA A 114 8.20 -28.05 -22.20
CA ALA A 114 9.16 -27.14 -22.85
C ALA A 114 8.53 -26.32 -23.98
N GLY A 115 7.44 -26.82 -24.60
CA GLY A 115 6.68 -26.13 -25.64
C GLY A 115 5.54 -26.99 -26.17
N ALA A 116 4.61 -26.39 -26.91
CA ALA A 116 3.40 -27.07 -27.39
C ALA A 116 3.68 -28.29 -28.29
N ASN A 117 4.80 -28.26 -29.03
CA ASN A 117 5.22 -29.32 -29.95
C ASN A 117 6.52 -30.02 -29.49
N SER A 118 6.82 -30.01 -28.19
CA SER A 118 7.97 -30.72 -27.62
C SER A 118 7.50 -31.86 -26.72
N THR A 119 8.20 -32.99 -26.76
CA THR A 119 7.96 -34.10 -25.82
C THR A 119 8.64 -33.89 -24.47
N ARG A 120 9.49 -32.88 -24.32
CA ARG A 120 10.28 -32.65 -23.09
C ARG A 120 9.43 -32.00 -22.00
N ARG A 121 9.51 -32.57 -20.80
CA ARG A 121 9.22 -31.88 -19.55
C ARG A 121 10.49 -31.30 -18.94
N LYS A 122 10.38 -30.08 -18.43
CA LYS A 122 11.41 -29.40 -17.65
C LYS A 122 11.00 -29.40 -16.19
N SER A 123 11.71 -30.18 -15.38
CA SER A 123 11.56 -30.25 -13.93
C SER A 123 12.41 -29.17 -13.25
N VAL A 124 11.98 -28.72 -12.08
CA VAL A 124 12.72 -27.72 -11.30
C VAL A 124 12.88 -28.20 -9.88
N VAL A 125 14.12 -28.16 -9.40
CA VAL A 125 14.48 -28.51 -8.03
C VAL A 125 14.99 -27.27 -7.31
N ILE A 126 14.51 -27.04 -6.09
CA ILE A 126 15.06 -26.01 -5.20
C ILE A 126 16.02 -26.68 -4.24
N ALA A 127 17.26 -26.20 -4.18
CA ALA A 127 18.30 -26.75 -3.33
C ALA A 127 18.71 -25.75 -2.24
N ALA A 128 18.69 -26.21 -0.99
CA ALA A 128 19.01 -25.39 0.18
C ALA A 128 20.35 -25.77 0.80
N GLY A 129 21.08 -24.76 1.28
CA GLY A 129 22.30 -24.95 2.05
C GLY A 129 23.44 -25.59 1.25
N CYS A 130 23.54 -25.25 -0.05
CA CYS A 130 24.54 -25.81 -0.93
C CYS A 130 25.95 -25.45 -0.48
N ARG A 131 26.83 -26.45 -0.44
CA ARG A 131 28.26 -26.32 -0.11
C ARG A 131 29.11 -27.04 -1.12
N ARG A 132 30.28 -26.48 -1.44
CA ARG A 132 31.26 -27.13 -2.29
C ARG A 132 31.87 -28.33 -1.57
N VAL A 133 31.78 -29.51 -2.18
CA VAL A 133 32.28 -30.78 -1.62
C VAL A 133 33.24 -31.49 -2.57
N ALA A 134 33.29 -31.09 -3.83
CA ALA A 134 34.17 -31.63 -4.85
C ALA A 134 34.58 -30.56 -5.87
N GLU A 135 35.54 -30.90 -6.72
CA GLU A 135 35.78 -30.18 -7.97
C GLU A 135 34.73 -30.59 -9.01
N PRO A 136 34.28 -29.69 -9.90
CA PRO A 136 33.35 -30.03 -10.97
C PRO A 136 33.97 -31.04 -11.94
N ARG A 137 33.12 -31.88 -12.53
CA ARG A 137 33.47 -32.93 -13.49
C ARG A 137 32.52 -32.88 -14.69
N TRP A 138 32.95 -32.15 -15.72
CA TRP A 138 32.19 -31.99 -16.95
C TRP A 138 32.40 -33.14 -17.93
N GLU A 139 31.38 -33.42 -18.75
CA GLU A 139 31.45 -34.43 -19.80
C GLU A 139 32.28 -33.95 -21.00
N ALA A 140 32.62 -34.90 -21.88
CA ALA A 140 33.38 -34.59 -23.09
C ALA A 140 32.55 -33.71 -24.04
N GLY A 141 32.97 -32.44 -24.18
CA GLY A 141 32.29 -31.45 -25.02
C GLY A 141 31.55 -30.38 -24.22
N GLU A 142 31.47 -30.51 -22.90
CA GLU A 142 30.96 -29.48 -22.02
C GLU A 142 32.06 -28.52 -21.59
N THR A 143 31.79 -27.23 -21.78
CA THR A 143 32.66 -26.16 -21.33
C THR A 143 31.80 -25.03 -20.78
N GLY A 144 32.15 -24.52 -19.60
CA GLY A 144 31.45 -23.39 -19.03
C GLY A 144 32.21 -22.77 -17.88
N ARG A 145 31.52 -21.90 -17.16
CA ARG A 145 32.02 -21.22 -15.97
C ARG A 145 30.94 -21.26 -14.90
N ILE A 146 31.33 -21.70 -13.70
CA ILE A 146 30.50 -21.60 -12.51
C ILE A 146 30.52 -20.15 -12.04
N GLY A 147 29.33 -19.59 -11.78
CA GLY A 147 29.14 -18.27 -11.21
C GLY A 147 28.23 -18.33 -9.99
N GLU A 148 28.22 -17.22 -9.25
CA GLU A 148 27.30 -16.99 -8.15
C GLU A 148 26.59 -15.66 -8.39
N LEU A 149 25.26 -15.67 -8.20
CA LEU A 149 24.45 -14.46 -8.14
C LEU A 149 24.09 -14.20 -6.68
N GLU A 150 24.07 -12.94 -6.27
CA GLU A 150 23.40 -12.56 -5.02
C GLU A 150 21.93 -13.00 -5.09
N ALA A 151 21.38 -13.54 -4.00
CA ALA A 151 19.99 -14.03 -4.03
C ALA A 151 18.98 -12.92 -4.37
N SER A 152 19.24 -11.68 -3.93
CA SER A 152 18.43 -10.51 -4.28
C SER A 152 18.42 -10.22 -5.78
N ALA A 153 19.51 -10.54 -6.49
CA ALA A 153 19.63 -10.37 -7.94
C ALA A 153 18.93 -11.47 -8.74
N LEU A 154 18.54 -12.59 -8.11
CA LEU A 154 17.94 -13.74 -8.81
C LEU A 154 16.68 -13.34 -9.58
N VAL A 155 15.68 -12.76 -8.91
CA VAL A 155 14.40 -12.43 -9.54
C VAL A 155 14.55 -11.37 -10.65
N PRO A 156 15.28 -10.24 -10.43
CA PRO A 156 15.60 -9.32 -11.52
C PRO A 156 16.29 -9.99 -12.71
N HIS A 157 17.23 -10.90 -12.45
CA HIS A 157 17.95 -11.60 -13.51
C HIS A 157 17.03 -12.56 -14.29
N LEU A 158 16.15 -13.30 -13.61
CA LEU A 158 15.14 -14.14 -14.24
C LEU A 158 14.19 -13.31 -15.13
N LEU A 159 13.76 -12.14 -14.64
CA LEU A 159 12.85 -11.24 -15.38
C LEU A 159 13.53 -10.51 -16.55
N SER A 160 14.87 -10.40 -16.56
CA SER A 160 15.62 -9.76 -17.65
C SER A 160 15.57 -10.54 -18.97
N GLY A 161 15.24 -11.84 -18.92
CA GLY A 161 15.31 -12.74 -20.06
C GLY A 161 16.74 -13.18 -20.44
N ALA A 162 17.74 -12.88 -19.59
CA ALA A 162 19.12 -13.31 -19.80
C ALA A 162 19.37 -14.80 -19.48
N LEU A 163 18.48 -15.44 -18.73
CA LEU A 163 18.59 -16.82 -18.27
C LEU A 163 17.64 -17.75 -19.05
N SER A 164 18.12 -18.90 -19.52
CA SER A 164 17.36 -19.78 -20.43
C SER A 164 16.20 -20.55 -19.78
N ASP A 165 16.28 -20.77 -18.46
CA ASP A 165 15.27 -21.45 -17.64
C ASP A 165 14.43 -20.50 -16.77
N ALA A 166 14.32 -19.22 -17.18
CA ALA A 166 13.66 -18.18 -16.39
C ALA A 166 12.22 -18.53 -15.96
N GLY A 167 11.41 -19.02 -16.90
CA GLY A 167 10.02 -19.39 -16.64
C GLY A 167 9.90 -20.55 -15.65
N ALA A 168 10.70 -21.60 -15.86
CA ALA A 168 10.74 -22.78 -15.00
C ALA A 168 11.17 -22.38 -13.57
N ALA A 169 12.23 -21.59 -13.44
CA ALA A 169 12.74 -21.13 -12.16
C ALA A 169 11.71 -20.28 -11.38
N LEU A 170 11.09 -19.28 -12.03
CA LEU A 170 10.05 -18.45 -11.40
C LEU A 170 8.84 -19.29 -10.95
N ARG A 171 8.40 -20.24 -11.79
CA ARG A 171 7.36 -21.21 -11.42
C ARG A 171 7.79 -22.00 -10.19
N GLY A 172 9.01 -22.54 -10.19
CA GLY A 172 9.55 -23.35 -9.10
C GLY A 172 9.60 -22.60 -7.78
N LEU A 173 10.11 -21.36 -7.78
CA LEU A 173 10.16 -20.48 -6.61
C LEU A 173 8.75 -20.20 -6.06
N HIS A 174 7.77 -19.93 -6.93
CA HIS A 174 6.39 -19.71 -6.51
C HIS A 174 5.70 -20.94 -5.94
N VAL A 175 5.99 -22.13 -6.48
CA VAL A 175 5.50 -23.41 -5.93
C VAL A 175 6.12 -23.62 -4.54
N PHE A 176 7.44 -23.47 -4.43
CA PHE A 176 8.17 -23.62 -3.18
C PHE A 176 7.70 -22.66 -2.09
N ALA A 177 7.46 -21.39 -2.42
CA ALA A 177 6.99 -20.37 -1.46
C ALA A 177 5.62 -20.70 -0.83
N ARG A 178 4.80 -21.54 -1.49
CA ARG A 178 3.45 -21.91 -1.07
C ARG A 178 3.34 -23.35 -0.52
N ALA A 179 4.42 -24.12 -0.59
CA ALA A 179 4.45 -25.49 -0.11
C ALA A 179 4.41 -25.56 1.43
N GLU A 180 3.81 -26.62 1.95
CA GLU A 180 3.94 -26.98 3.37
C GLU A 180 5.23 -27.77 3.55
N LEU A 181 6.14 -27.26 4.37
CA LEU A 181 7.49 -27.82 4.53
C LEU A 181 7.76 -28.15 6.01
N THR A 182 8.39 -29.30 6.26
CA THR A 182 8.82 -29.73 7.59
C THR A 182 10.34 -29.88 7.72
N ASP A 183 11.06 -29.88 6.60
CA ASP A 183 12.52 -29.97 6.56
C ASP A 183 13.16 -28.62 6.97
N PRO A 184 13.98 -28.54 8.03
CA PRO A 184 14.44 -27.26 8.57
C PRO A 184 15.28 -26.42 7.58
N PRO A 185 16.26 -26.96 6.82
CA PRO A 185 16.92 -26.23 5.74
C PRO A 185 15.96 -25.62 4.72
N LEU A 186 14.94 -26.36 4.29
CA LEU A 186 13.96 -25.86 3.32
C LEU A 186 13.03 -24.79 3.93
N VAL A 187 12.61 -24.95 5.19
CA VAL A 187 11.79 -23.94 5.89
C VAL A 187 12.54 -22.61 6.03
N ALA A 188 13.82 -22.67 6.42
CA ALA A 188 14.66 -21.47 6.54
C ALA A 188 14.84 -20.77 5.19
N LEU A 189 15.05 -21.53 4.11
CA LEU A 189 15.14 -20.98 2.76
C LEU A 189 13.79 -20.40 2.28
N GLN A 190 12.66 -21.02 2.62
CA GLN A 190 11.33 -20.60 2.16
C GLN A 190 10.99 -19.18 2.59
N ALA A 191 11.36 -18.78 3.82
CA ALA A 191 11.18 -17.41 4.29
C ALA A 191 11.88 -16.40 3.37
N ARG A 192 13.15 -16.67 3.03
CA ARG A 192 13.95 -15.82 2.13
C ARG A 192 13.35 -15.75 0.73
N VAL A 193 12.92 -16.89 0.18
CA VAL A 193 12.29 -16.93 -1.16
C VAL A 193 10.98 -16.13 -1.20
N ARG A 194 10.20 -16.10 -0.11
CA ARG A 194 8.99 -15.25 -0.05
C ARG A 194 9.33 -13.76 -0.17
N THR A 195 10.37 -13.31 0.53
CA THR A 195 10.87 -11.93 0.42
C THR A 195 11.32 -11.60 -1.01
N LEU A 196 12.08 -12.51 -1.65
CA LEU A 196 12.54 -12.31 -3.04
C LEU A 196 11.41 -12.17 -4.06
N LEU A 197 10.30 -12.90 -3.88
CA LEU A 197 9.18 -12.92 -4.82
C LEU A 197 8.19 -11.77 -4.62
N ASP A 198 8.16 -11.18 -3.43
CA ASP A 198 7.32 -10.02 -3.12
C ASP A 198 8.16 -8.93 -2.47
N PRO A 199 8.94 -8.18 -3.29
CA PRO A 199 9.81 -7.13 -2.80
C PRO A 199 9.05 -5.96 -2.18
N ALA A 200 7.70 -5.95 -2.14
CA ALA A 200 6.96 -5.01 -1.31
C ALA A 200 7.25 -5.19 0.21
N THR A 201 8.00 -6.24 0.57
CA THR A 201 8.56 -6.47 1.91
C THR A 201 10.00 -5.97 2.10
N GLU A 202 10.67 -5.43 1.06
CA GLU A 202 11.98 -4.75 1.17
C GLU A 202 11.95 -3.38 0.47
N ARG A 203 12.39 -2.34 1.19
CA ARG A 203 12.39 -0.95 0.73
C ARG A 203 13.31 -0.81 -0.50
N PRO A 204 12.93 -0.04 -1.52
CA PRO A 204 13.80 0.18 -2.68
C PRO A 204 14.95 1.12 -2.32
N GLY A 205 16.16 0.58 -2.36
CA GLY A 205 17.40 1.36 -2.29
C GLY A 205 18.63 0.47 -2.38
N ASP A 206 19.12 0.22 -3.60
CA ASP A 206 20.47 -0.31 -3.76
C ASP A 206 21.20 0.41 -4.90
N THR A 207 22.01 1.39 -4.52
CA THR A 207 23.32 1.65 -5.11
C THR A 207 24.23 2.28 -4.05
N ASP A 208 25.35 1.59 -3.77
CA ASP A 208 26.60 2.05 -3.15
C ASP A 208 26.57 2.39 -1.64
N ALA A 209 27.22 1.52 -0.84
CA ALA A 209 27.31 1.51 0.63
C ALA A 209 25.94 1.52 1.33
N GLY A 210 25.51 0.36 1.84
CA GLY A 210 24.21 0.19 2.51
C GLY A 210 23.90 1.35 3.48
N ASP A 211 22.69 1.89 3.37
CA ASP A 211 22.25 3.03 4.17
C ASP A 211 22.46 2.71 5.66
N PRO A 212 23.29 3.48 6.39
CA PRO A 212 23.57 3.20 7.79
C PRO A 212 22.30 3.21 8.66
N PHE A 213 21.25 3.90 8.23
CA PHE A 213 19.95 3.87 8.90
C PHE A 213 19.20 2.54 8.69
N ASP A 214 19.38 1.85 7.57
CA ASP A 214 18.77 0.53 7.36
C ASP A 214 19.34 -0.50 8.34
N ALA A 215 20.66 -0.48 8.54
CA ALA A 215 21.31 -1.32 9.56
C ALA A 215 20.82 -0.98 10.98
N PHE A 216 20.70 0.32 11.30
CA PHE A 216 20.12 0.77 12.56
C PHE A 216 18.72 0.19 12.78
N TRP A 217 17.82 0.33 11.81
CA TRP A 217 16.43 -0.13 11.93
C TRP A 217 16.29 -1.66 11.97
N SER A 218 17.22 -2.41 11.39
CA SER A 218 17.28 -3.86 11.48
C SER A 218 17.58 -4.34 12.90
N ASP A 219 18.48 -3.64 13.60
CA ASP A 219 19.15 -4.17 14.79
C ASP A 219 18.75 -3.47 16.09
N VAL A 220 18.06 -2.32 16.01
CA VAL A 220 17.69 -1.53 17.19
C VAL A 220 16.70 -2.27 18.10
N ASP A 221 17.05 -2.36 19.39
CA ASP A 221 16.15 -2.81 20.44
C ASP A 221 15.33 -1.64 20.96
N LEU A 222 14.06 -1.56 20.57
CA LEU A 222 13.13 -0.51 21.00
C LEU A 222 12.65 -0.67 22.44
N SER A 223 12.99 -1.78 23.13
CA SER A 223 12.63 -1.96 24.54
C SER A 223 13.52 -1.16 25.51
N ASP A 224 14.69 -0.71 25.04
CA ASP A 224 15.60 0.19 25.74
C ASP A 224 15.70 1.53 24.99
N ALA A 225 14.84 2.48 25.37
CA ALA A 225 14.72 3.78 24.71
C ALA A 225 16.03 4.60 24.74
N ASP A 226 16.77 4.56 25.86
CA ASP A 226 18.01 5.33 26.00
C ASP A 226 19.13 4.75 25.13
N ALA A 227 19.22 3.41 25.06
CA ALA A 227 20.15 2.73 24.17
C ALA A 227 19.83 3.01 22.69
N ALA A 228 18.54 2.93 22.31
CA ALA A 228 18.10 3.19 20.94
C ALA A 228 18.42 4.63 20.49
N ARG A 229 18.18 5.63 21.34
CA ARG A 229 18.56 7.04 21.07
C ARG A 229 20.06 7.22 20.93
N THR A 230 20.83 6.60 21.82
CA THR A 230 22.30 6.70 21.80
C THR A 230 22.84 6.12 20.49
N LEU A 231 22.35 4.94 20.10
CA LEU A 231 22.72 4.28 18.87
C LEU A 231 22.33 5.12 17.63
N LEU A 232 21.13 5.69 17.59
CA LEU A 232 20.72 6.55 16.49
C LEU A 232 21.64 7.77 16.34
N GLU A 233 21.99 8.43 17.45
CA GLU A 233 22.91 9.57 17.41
C GLU A 233 24.34 9.18 17.00
N GLU A 234 24.78 7.96 17.29
CA GLU A 234 26.03 7.40 16.76
C GLU A 234 25.94 7.17 15.25
N THR A 235 24.85 6.57 14.77
CA THR A 235 24.58 6.37 13.34
C THR A 235 24.52 7.69 12.59
N ILE A 236 23.83 8.71 13.14
CA ILE A 236 23.76 10.05 12.56
C ILE A 236 25.16 10.69 12.45
N ARG A 237 26.00 10.56 13.49
CA ARG A 237 27.37 11.10 13.44
C ARG A 237 28.26 10.39 12.43
N ALA A 238 28.02 9.10 12.21
CA ALA A 238 28.75 8.29 11.24
C ALA A 238 28.23 8.49 9.81
N ALA A 239 26.96 8.86 9.66
CA ALA A 239 26.31 9.11 8.37
C ALA A 239 26.56 10.53 7.86
N GLU A 240 26.87 10.68 6.57
CA GLU A 240 26.86 11.99 5.89
C GLU A 240 25.44 12.36 5.43
N ALA A 241 24.49 12.40 6.36
CA ALA A 241 23.07 12.60 6.08
C ALA A 241 22.67 14.09 6.04
N SER A 242 21.67 14.43 5.23
CA SER A 242 21.10 15.78 5.19
C SER A 242 20.34 16.10 6.49
N PRO A 243 20.17 17.39 6.86
CA PRO A 243 19.35 17.76 8.03
C PRO A 243 17.92 17.20 7.96
N ALA A 244 17.30 17.24 6.78
CA ALA A 244 15.97 16.68 6.57
C ALA A 244 15.91 15.17 6.84
N ARG A 245 16.94 14.42 6.42
CA ARG A 245 17.05 12.99 6.71
C ARG A 245 17.24 12.74 8.20
N ILE A 246 18.08 13.52 8.86
CA ILE A 246 18.33 13.40 10.31
C ILE A 246 17.04 13.64 11.11
N ASP A 247 16.28 14.69 10.76
CA ASP A 247 15.01 14.99 11.42
C ASP A 247 13.99 13.86 11.19
N TYR A 248 13.95 13.29 9.99
CA TYR A 248 13.09 12.14 9.67
C TYR A 248 13.42 10.91 10.52
N GLU A 249 14.70 10.57 10.68
CA GLU A 249 15.11 9.38 11.46
C GLU A 249 14.83 9.56 12.95
N ARG A 250 15.08 10.76 13.48
CA ARG A 250 14.71 11.09 14.87
C ARG A 250 13.21 11.05 15.08
N ALA A 251 12.42 11.60 14.14
CA ALA A 251 10.97 11.55 14.21
C ALA A 251 10.46 10.10 14.23
N SER A 252 11.01 9.26 13.36
CA SER A 252 10.65 7.84 13.25
C SER A 252 10.98 7.07 14.53
N LEU A 253 12.09 7.39 15.22
CA LEU A 253 12.42 6.79 16.51
C LEU A 253 11.46 7.24 17.62
N HIS A 254 11.17 8.54 17.72
CA HIS A 254 10.19 9.04 18.69
C HIS A 254 8.81 8.40 18.50
N ASP A 255 8.34 8.29 17.26
CA ASP A 255 7.08 7.62 16.92
C ASP A 255 7.10 6.13 17.32
N SER A 256 8.21 5.43 17.02
CA SER A 256 8.39 4.01 17.40
C SER A 256 8.44 3.77 18.91
N LEU A 257 8.85 4.78 19.69
CA LEU A 257 8.87 4.74 21.16
C LEU A 257 7.54 5.20 21.79
N GLY A 258 6.53 5.58 20.98
CA GLY A 258 5.25 6.07 21.49
C GLY A 258 5.31 7.49 22.05
N GLU A 259 6.18 8.33 21.46
CA GLU A 259 6.38 9.73 21.86
C GLU A 259 5.96 10.68 20.73
N GLU A 260 4.70 10.57 20.32
CA GLU A 260 4.19 11.24 19.14
C GLU A 260 4.33 12.77 19.20
N ASP A 261 4.12 13.39 20.36
CA ASP A 261 4.29 14.83 20.56
C ASP A 261 5.70 15.33 20.22
N ALA A 262 6.72 14.50 20.51
CA ALA A 262 8.12 14.81 20.19
C ALA A 262 8.43 14.55 18.70
N ALA A 263 7.74 13.60 18.06
CA ALA A 263 7.91 13.28 16.65
C ALA A 263 7.33 14.35 15.71
N VAL A 264 6.18 14.96 16.06
CA VAL A 264 5.47 15.97 15.23
C VAL A 264 6.37 17.10 14.73
N PRO A 265 7.12 17.86 15.56
CA PRO A 265 7.96 18.96 15.07
C PRO A 265 9.09 18.48 14.15
N LEU A 266 9.62 17.27 14.38
CA LEU A 266 10.69 16.68 13.58
C LEU A 266 10.18 16.23 12.20
N TYR A 267 9.01 15.60 12.12
CA TYR A 267 8.40 15.27 10.83
C TYR A 267 8.08 16.52 10.00
N ARG A 268 7.57 17.59 10.63
CA ARG A 268 7.35 18.87 9.94
C ARG A 268 8.65 19.44 9.38
N ALA A 269 9.73 19.43 10.18
CA ALA A 269 11.05 19.90 9.76
C ALA A 269 11.60 19.06 8.60
N ALA A 270 11.52 17.73 8.68
CA ALA A 270 11.97 16.81 7.64
C ALA A 270 11.24 17.05 6.29
N LEU A 271 9.91 17.12 6.31
CA LEU A 271 9.11 17.33 5.10
C LEU A 271 9.33 18.71 4.47
N ALA A 272 9.58 19.74 5.29
CA ALA A 272 9.92 21.09 4.83
C ALA A 272 11.36 21.20 4.30
N GLY A 273 12.28 20.40 4.87
CA GLY A 273 13.70 20.37 4.50
C GLY A 273 14.01 19.66 3.17
N GLY A 274 13.02 18.98 2.58
CA GLY A 274 13.15 18.32 1.29
C GLY A 274 13.80 16.93 1.38
N LEU A 275 12.97 15.92 1.68
CA LEU A 275 13.37 14.52 1.61
C LEU A 275 13.39 14.01 0.16
N GLU A 276 14.23 13.00 -0.08
CA GLU A 276 14.20 12.20 -1.31
C GLU A 276 12.79 11.64 -1.58
N PRO A 277 12.33 11.53 -2.84
CA PRO A 277 10.95 11.19 -3.15
C PRO A 277 10.42 9.93 -2.45
N ALA A 278 11.22 8.87 -2.39
CA ALA A 278 10.84 7.62 -1.74
C ALA A 278 10.62 7.78 -0.22
N LEU A 279 11.50 8.53 0.45
CA LEU A 279 11.41 8.80 1.88
C LEU A 279 10.33 9.83 2.21
N ARG A 280 10.07 10.78 1.29
CA ARG A 280 9.04 11.79 1.48
C ARG A 280 7.67 11.17 1.68
N THR A 281 7.25 10.23 0.82
CA THR A 281 5.94 9.56 0.98
C THR A 281 5.89 8.71 2.24
N GLN A 282 6.98 8.02 2.57
CA GLN A 282 7.08 7.26 3.82
C GLN A 282 6.95 8.17 5.06
N ALA A 283 7.61 9.32 5.07
CA ALA A 283 7.50 10.35 6.11
C ALA A 283 6.09 10.93 6.19
N THR A 284 5.44 11.19 5.05
CA THR A 284 4.05 11.66 4.99
C THR A 284 3.09 10.66 5.64
N ILE A 285 3.24 9.36 5.35
CA ILE A 285 2.37 8.33 5.93
C ILE A 285 2.59 8.20 7.43
N GLN A 286 3.84 8.11 7.88
CA GLN A 286 4.17 8.01 9.31
C GLN A 286 3.68 9.25 10.06
N PHE A 287 4.00 10.44 9.56
CA PHE A 287 3.56 11.68 10.18
C PHE A 287 2.04 11.80 10.26
N ALA A 288 1.30 11.39 9.22
CA ALA A 288 -0.15 11.37 9.27
C ALA A 288 -0.69 10.38 10.33
N SER A 289 -0.02 9.24 10.52
CA SER A 289 -0.34 8.32 11.62
C SER A 289 -0.10 8.97 12.99
N THR A 290 1.04 9.64 13.17
CA THR A 290 1.39 10.38 14.39
C THR A 290 0.37 11.48 14.68
N LEU A 291 -0.01 12.30 13.68
CA LEU A 291 -1.04 13.34 13.81
C LEU A 291 -2.37 12.77 14.28
N ARG A 292 -2.80 11.64 13.72
CA ARG A 292 -4.03 10.96 14.13
C ARG A 292 -3.96 10.49 15.59
N ASN A 293 -2.80 9.99 16.05
CA ASN A 293 -2.63 9.54 17.43
C ASN A 293 -2.67 10.69 18.45
N VAL A 294 -2.17 11.89 18.09
CA VAL A 294 -2.27 13.10 18.92
C VAL A 294 -3.60 13.84 18.78
N GLY A 295 -4.57 13.28 18.05
CA GLY A 295 -5.91 13.85 17.88
C GLY A 295 -6.09 14.80 16.69
N ASP A 296 -5.06 15.08 15.91
CA ASP A 296 -5.12 15.90 14.69
C ASP A 296 -5.47 15.05 13.45
N ALA A 297 -6.68 14.49 13.44
CA ALA A 297 -7.15 13.66 12.33
C ALA A 297 -7.33 14.46 11.03
N SER A 298 -7.71 15.73 11.13
CA SER A 298 -7.87 16.63 9.99
C SER A 298 -6.52 16.97 9.32
N GLY A 299 -5.47 17.22 10.10
CA GLY A 299 -4.10 17.38 9.59
C GLY A 299 -3.59 16.11 8.89
N ALA A 300 -3.87 14.93 9.46
CA ALA A 300 -3.54 13.65 8.84
C ALA A 300 -4.23 13.46 7.46
N ILE A 301 -5.52 13.82 7.35
CA ILE A 301 -6.27 13.75 6.09
C ILE A 301 -5.65 14.66 5.03
N ALA A 302 -5.28 15.89 5.40
CA ALA A 302 -4.68 16.85 4.48
C ALA A 302 -3.39 16.30 3.86
N LEU A 303 -2.49 15.76 4.69
CA LEU A 303 -1.24 15.16 4.24
C LEU A 303 -1.44 13.99 3.27
N LEU A 304 -2.38 13.09 3.60
CA LEU A 304 -2.54 11.84 2.84
C LEU A 304 -3.27 12.02 1.51
N ARG A 305 -4.07 13.08 1.36
CA ARG A 305 -4.73 13.42 0.09
C ARG A 305 -3.75 13.91 -0.98
N ASP A 306 -2.63 14.48 -0.56
CA ASP A 306 -1.62 15.05 -1.46
C ASP A 306 -0.66 13.98 -2.01
N VAL A 307 -0.75 12.73 -1.57
CA VAL A 307 0.08 11.62 -2.09
C VAL A 307 -0.33 11.29 -3.54
N PRO A 308 0.62 11.31 -4.51
CA PRO A 308 0.34 11.05 -5.91
C PRO A 308 -0.27 9.66 -6.16
N GLY A 309 -1.19 9.59 -7.13
CA GLY A 309 -1.91 8.34 -7.44
C GLY A 309 -1.03 7.22 -8.03
N ASP A 310 0.13 7.56 -8.57
CA ASP A 310 1.14 6.69 -9.15
C ASP A 310 2.31 6.38 -8.19
N ASP A 311 2.27 6.91 -6.96
CA ASP A 311 3.27 6.63 -5.94
C ASP A 311 3.27 5.13 -5.55
N PRO A 312 4.44 4.47 -5.42
CA PRO A 312 4.53 3.07 -5.01
C PRO A 312 3.79 2.73 -3.70
N LEU A 313 3.70 3.69 -2.77
CA LEU A 313 3.06 3.56 -1.46
C LEU A 313 1.61 4.08 -1.43
N ILE A 314 1.00 4.40 -2.57
CA ILE A 314 -0.36 4.97 -2.63
C ILE A 314 -1.41 4.08 -1.92
N ALA A 315 -1.29 2.76 -2.01
CA ALA A 315 -2.22 1.85 -1.32
C ALA A 315 -2.09 1.97 0.20
N SER A 316 -0.87 2.11 0.70
CA SER A 316 -0.58 2.36 2.12
C SER A 316 -1.12 3.73 2.55
N ALA A 317 -0.84 4.79 1.78
CA ALA A 317 -1.36 6.13 2.06
C ALA A 317 -2.90 6.16 2.12
N ARG A 318 -3.59 5.46 1.21
CA ARG A 318 -5.05 5.36 1.23
C ARG A 318 -5.59 4.55 2.41
N ALA A 319 -4.86 3.54 2.88
CA ALA A 319 -5.24 2.81 4.09
C ALA A 319 -5.20 3.72 5.32
N PHE A 320 -4.11 4.48 5.50
CA PHE A 320 -4.02 5.48 6.57
C PHE A 320 -5.02 6.62 6.39
N LEU A 321 -5.38 7.00 5.15
CA LEU A 321 -6.40 8.01 4.90
C LEU A 321 -7.77 7.52 5.36
N ALA A 322 -8.10 6.25 5.13
CA ALA A 322 -9.33 5.67 5.64
C ALA A 322 -9.36 5.67 7.18
N LEU A 323 -8.24 5.38 7.85
CA LEU A 323 -8.14 5.48 9.32
C LEU A 323 -8.31 6.92 9.82
N ALA A 324 -7.67 7.89 9.17
CA ALA A 324 -7.78 9.29 9.52
C ALA A 324 -9.21 9.81 9.31
N LEU A 325 -9.85 9.47 8.18
CA LEU A 325 -11.26 9.77 7.93
C LEU A 325 -12.19 9.15 8.98
N HIS A 326 -11.91 7.94 9.44
CA HIS A 326 -12.70 7.34 10.52
C HIS A 326 -12.50 8.08 11.85
N SER A 327 -11.26 8.44 12.20
CA SER A 327 -10.95 9.22 13.41
C SER A 327 -11.58 10.62 13.39
N ASP A 328 -11.81 11.19 12.21
CA ASP A 328 -12.42 12.50 11.98
C ASP A 328 -13.96 12.44 11.77
N ASP A 329 -14.60 11.37 12.26
CA ASP A 329 -16.04 11.07 12.13
C ASP A 329 -16.59 11.14 10.69
N LYS A 330 -15.79 10.68 9.71
CA LYS A 330 -16.17 10.54 8.29
C LYS A 330 -16.21 9.05 7.87
N PRO A 331 -16.99 8.18 8.54
CA PRO A 331 -16.93 6.72 8.36
C PRO A 331 -17.34 6.25 6.95
N VAL A 332 -18.23 6.98 6.28
CA VAL A 332 -18.67 6.67 4.91
C VAL A 332 -17.55 6.93 3.91
N ASP A 333 -16.83 8.05 4.07
CA ASP A 333 -15.69 8.38 3.23
C ASP A 333 -14.53 7.43 3.53
N ALA A 334 -14.31 7.07 4.79
CA ALA A 334 -13.34 6.06 5.20
C ALA A 334 -13.60 4.70 4.52
N LEU A 335 -14.83 4.19 4.61
CA LEU A 335 -15.21 2.92 4.00
C LEU A 335 -15.09 2.97 2.48
N ARG A 336 -15.47 4.10 1.86
CA ARG A 336 -15.32 4.30 0.42
C ARG A 336 -13.86 4.20 -0.01
N VAL A 337 -12.95 4.92 0.65
CA VAL A 337 -11.51 4.90 0.35
C VAL A 337 -10.94 3.48 0.53
N ALA A 338 -11.31 2.79 1.62
CA ALA A 338 -10.84 1.43 1.87
C ALA A 338 -11.30 0.44 0.77
N LEU A 339 -12.59 0.45 0.43
CA LEU A 339 -13.14 -0.46 -0.59
C LEU A 339 -12.63 -0.15 -2.00
N GLN A 340 -12.47 1.12 -2.36
CA GLN A 340 -11.91 1.52 -3.65
C GLN A 340 -10.43 1.14 -3.76
N THR A 341 -9.69 1.16 -2.66
CA THR A 341 -8.27 0.73 -2.62
C THR A 341 -8.15 -0.79 -2.72
N LEU A 342 -9.07 -1.53 -2.09
CA LEU A 342 -9.10 -3.00 -2.12
C LEU A 342 -9.58 -3.54 -3.47
N ALA A 343 -10.57 -2.90 -4.12
CA ALA A 343 -11.27 -3.45 -5.27
C ALA A 343 -10.36 -3.93 -6.42
N PRO A 344 -9.29 -3.21 -6.83
CA PRO A 344 -8.37 -3.67 -7.89
C PRO A 344 -7.55 -4.90 -7.52
N ARG A 345 -7.36 -5.18 -6.22
CA ARG A 345 -6.56 -6.31 -5.71
C ARG A 345 -7.38 -7.59 -5.54
N LEU A 346 -8.71 -7.52 -5.68
CA LEU A 346 -9.57 -8.68 -5.49
C LEU A 346 -9.47 -9.67 -6.67
N PRO A 347 -9.40 -10.99 -6.43
CA PRO A 347 -9.37 -11.99 -7.50
C PRO A 347 -10.71 -12.08 -8.28
N ARG A 348 -11.82 -11.69 -7.65
CA ARG A 348 -13.17 -11.61 -8.24
C ARG A 348 -13.93 -10.40 -7.67
N TYR A 349 -15.03 -10.00 -8.32
CA TYR A 349 -15.94 -8.93 -7.86
C TYR A 349 -15.38 -7.49 -7.85
N GLN A 350 -14.24 -7.25 -8.50
CA GLN A 350 -13.59 -5.93 -8.60
C GLN A 350 -14.57 -4.82 -9.00
N ARG A 351 -15.34 -5.04 -10.09
CA ARG A 351 -16.35 -4.07 -10.57
C ARG A 351 -17.48 -3.84 -9.57
N ALA A 352 -17.99 -4.88 -8.94
CA ALA A 352 -19.11 -4.78 -8.01
C ALA A 352 -18.72 -4.02 -6.74
N VAL A 353 -17.58 -4.37 -6.13
CA VAL A 353 -17.07 -3.69 -4.94
C VAL A 353 -16.75 -2.22 -5.23
N GLY A 354 -16.13 -1.92 -6.38
CA GLY A 354 -15.88 -0.55 -6.81
C GLY A 354 -17.15 0.28 -6.98
N ALA A 355 -18.19 -0.31 -7.59
CA ALA A 355 -19.49 0.34 -7.75
C ALA A 355 -20.19 0.61 -6.41
N TYR A 356 -20.29 -0.39 -5.53
CA TYR A 356 -20.92 -0.23 -4.21
C TYR A 356 -20.21 0.79 -3.33
N ALA A 357 -18.87 0.85 -3.40
CA ALA A 357 -18.12 1.90 -2.70
C ALA A 357 -18.51 3.31 -3.19
N GLY A 358 -18.72 3.48 -4.50
CA GLY A 358 -19.20 4.74 -5.09
C GLY A 358 -20.63 5.12 -4.69
N GLU A 359 -21.48 4.12 -4.42
CA GLU A 359 -22.88 4.30 -4.00
C GLU A 359 -23.05 4.58 -2.50
N LEU A 360 -21.99 4.43 -1.68
CA LEU A 360 -22.06 4.71 -0.25
C LEU A 360 -22.50 6.16 -0.02
N ALA A 361 -23.67 6.35 0.59
CA ALA A 361 -24.20 7.64 0.99
C ALA A 361 -24.12 7.80 2.51
N LYS A 362 -24.00 9.06 2.98
CA LYS A 362 -24.19 9.35 4.40
C LYS A 362 -25.64 9.00 4.77
N PRO A 363 -25.87 8.24 5.85
CA PRO A 363 -27.23 7.95 6.28
C PRO A 363 -27.92 9.26 6.66
N ASP A 364 -29.18 9.42 6.27
CA ASP A 364 -30.02 10.51 6.75
C ASP A 364 -30.12 10.42 8.28
N ARG A 365 -29.56 11.39 8.98
CA ARG A 365 -29.58 11.47 10.44
C ARG A 365 -30.01 12.85 10.87
N VAL A 366 -30.84 12.88 11.92
CA VAL A 366 -31.12 14.12 12.65
C VAL A 366 -29.88 14.48 13.46
N ARG A 367 -29.32 15.66 13.21
CA ARG A 367 -28.16 16.16 13.96
C ARG A 367 -28.63 17.00 15.14
N ALA A 368 -28.04 16.81 16.31
CA ALA A 368 -28.18 17.74 17.41
C ALA A 368 -27.05 18.77 17.32
N ILE A 369 -27.39 20.06 17.35
CA ILE A 369 -26.42 21.14 17.27
C ILE A 369 -26.70 22.16 18.38
N SER A 370 -25.69 22.97 18.70
CA SER A 370 -25.80 24.06 19.66
C SER A 370 -25.31 25.36 19.04
N VAL A 371 -26.11 26.43 19.15
CA VAL A 371 -25.78 27.74 18.60
C VAL A 371 -25.96 28.85 19.62
N GLY A 372 -25.11 29.85 19.53
CA GLY A 372 -25.06 31.01 20.41
C GLY A 372 -25.47 32.26 19.66
N VAL A 373 -26.32 33.07 20.28
CA VAL A 373 -26.71 34.36 19.72
C VAL A 373 -26.26 35.46 20.67
N LEU A 374 -25.40 36.34 20.14
CA LEU A 374 -25.00 37.57 20.80
C LEU A 374 -25.79 38.73 20.20
N VAL A 375 -26.39 39.54 21.07
CA VAL A 375 -27.09 40.78 20.69
C VAL A 375 -26.40 41.96 21.38
N ARG A 376 -26.10 43.00 20.61
CA ARG A 376 -25.50 44.25 21.11
C ARG A 376 -26.26 45.44 20.53
N GLY A 377 -27.09 46.07 21.36
CA GLY A 377 -27.99 47.12 20.88
C GLY A 377 -28.96 46.58 19.83
N ASP A 378 -28.99 47.19 18.65
CA ASP A 378 -29.82 46.77 17.51
C ASP A 378 -29.08 45.81 16.54
N GLU A 379 -27.92 45.28 16.94
CA GLU A 379 -27.14 44.34 16.13
C GLU A 379 -27.12 42.93 16.71
N VAL A 380 -27.01 41.93 15.84
CA VAL A 380 -26.81 40.52 16.17
C VAL A 380 -25.55 39.99 15.50
N LEU A 381 -24.79 39.17 16.21
CA LEU A 381 -23.61 38.50 15.65
C LEU A 381 -24.04 37.24 14.89
N LEU A 382 -23.70 37.16 13.60
CA LEU A 382 -24.01 36.02 12.74
C LEU A 382 -22.82 35.65 11.87
N GLU A 383 -22.75 34.37 11.50
CA GLU A 383 -21.80 33.81 10.55
C GLU A 383 -22.39 33.84 9.13
N ALA A 384 -21.59 34.29 8.17
CA ALA A 384 -21.97 34.42 6.77
C ALA A 384 -21.44 33.27 5.90
N TYR A 385 -22.36 32.63 5.19
CA TYR A 385 -22.09 31.57 4.23
C TYR A 385 -22.28 32.11 2.80
N PRO A 386 -21.19 32.29 2.03
CA PRO A 386 -21.27 32.84 0.68
C PRO A 386 -21.99 31.88 -0.28
N ALA A 387 -22.59 32.43 -1.33
CA ALA A 387 -23.27 31.64 -2.36
C ALA A 387 -22.30 30.72 -3.11
N ASN A 388 -22.77 29.52 -3.47
CA ASN A 388 -22.05 28.57 -4.32
C ASN A 388 -23.03 27.81 -5.24
N ASP A 389 -22.54 26.82 -5.99
CA ASP A 389 -23.34 26.03 -6.93
C ASP A 389 -24.52 25.26 -6.29
N ARG A 390 -24.53 25.13 -4.96
CA ARG A 390 -25.53 24.35 -4.21
C ARG A 390 -26.53 25.21 -3.43
N HIS A 391 -26.16 26.42 -3.04
CA HIS A 391 -27.03 27.31 -2.26
C HIS A 391 -26.75 28.80 -2.47
N ALA A 392 -27.77 29.63 -2.24
CA ALA A 392 -27.62 31.08 -2.15
C ALA A 392 -26.89 31.48 -0.86
N GLU A 393 -26.52 32.76 -0.75
CA GLU A 393 -25.96 33.32 0.48
C GLU A 393 -26.96 33.23 1.64
N PHE A 394 -26.49 32.86 2.82
CA PHE A 394 -27.29 32.83 4.04
C PHE A 394 -26.45 33.16 5.28
N LEU A 395 -27.13 33.50 6.38
CA LEU A 395 -26.52 33.74 7.69
C LEU A 395 -26.93 32.66 8.69
N ARG A 396 -26.06 32.38 9.66
CA ARG A 396 -26.31 31.41 10.74
C ARG A 396 -25.89 31.97 12.09
N ALA A 397 -26.60 31.60 13.15
CA ALA A 397 -26.08 31.75 14.50
C ALA A 397 -24.84 30.86 14.67
N PRO A 398 -23.69 31.39 15.15
CA PRO A 398 -22.46 30.62 15.31
C PRO A 398 -22.60 29.47 16.31
N GLY A 399 -21.85 28.39 16.08
CA GLY A 399 -21.87 27.16 16.86
C GLY A 399 -21.93 25.91 15.97
N GLY A 400 -21.89 24.74 16.59
CA GLY A 400 -21.64 23.48 15.88
C GLY A 400 -22.35 22.26 16.44
N GLY A 401 -21.78 21.09 16.14
CA GLY A 401 -22.36 19.80 16.50
C GLY A 401 -22.23 19.50 17.98
N ILE A 402 -23.21 18.76 18.53
CA ILE A 402 -23.09 18.20 19.89
C ILE A 402 -22.50 16.80 19.78
N ASP A 403 -21.35 16.58 20.41
CA ASP A 403 -20.67 15.29 20.38
C ASP A 403 -21.24 14.28 21.37
N PHE A 404 -20.94 13.01 21.15
CA PHE A 404 -21.42 11.96 22.03
C PHE A 404 -20.83 12.09 23.44
N GLY A 405 -21.68 12.21 24.44
CA GLY A 405 -21.27 12.39 25.84
C GLY A 405 -21.10 13.85 26.27
N GLU A 406 -21.31 14.79 25.34
CA GLU A 406 -21.24 16.23 25.57
C GLU A 406 -22.65 16.83 25.77
N SER A 407 -22.79 17.81 26.65
CA SER A 407 -24.01 18.61 26.76
C SER A 407 -24.06 19.73 25.70
N ALA A 408 -25.25 20.21 25.35
CA ALA A 408 -25.39 21.29 24.38
C ALA A 408 -24.65 22.59 24.78
N GLU A 409 -24.50 22.87 26.09
CA GLU A 409 -23.73 24.03 26.54
C GLU A 409 -22.22 23.80 26.44
N GLU A 410 -21.73 22.59 26.74
CA GLU A 410 -20.31 22.23 26.55
C GLU A 410 -19.92 22.35 25.07
N ALA A 411 -20.74 21.80 24.17
CA ALA A 411 -20.58 21.91 22.73
C ALA A 411 -20.48 23.38 22.29
N LEU A 412 -21.39 24.22 22.79
CA LEU A 412 -21.39 25.64 22.45
C LEU A 412 -20.10 26.34 22.87
N ARG A 413 -19.61 26.06 24.08
CA ARG A 413 -18.38 26.66 24.60
C ARG A 413 -17.15 26.17 23.84
N ARG A 414 -17.11 24.88 23.48
CA ARG A 414 -16.06 24.28 22.66
C ARG A 414 -15.98 24.94 21.28
N GLU A 415 -17.10 24.98 20.56
CA GLU A 415 -17.17 25.54 19.20
C GLU A 415 -16.76 27.02 19.18
N PHE A 416 -17.21 27.84 20.14
CA PHE A 416 -16.78 29.25 20.21
C PHE A 416 -15.28 29.41 20.51
N ALA A 417 -14.71 28.56 21.36
CA ALA A 417 -13.29 28.60 21.65
C ALA A 417 -12.45 28.13 20.44
N GLU A 418 -12.86 27.06 19.77
CA GLU A 418 -12.15 26.47 18.64
C GLU A 418 -12.25 27.33 17.37
N GLU A 419 -13.47 27.73 17.00
CA GLU A 419 -13.73 28.39 15.72
C GLU A 419 -13.49 29.91 15.76
N LEU A 420 -13.78 30.55 16.90
CA LEU A 420 -13.80 32.01 17.04
C LEU A 420 -12.76 32.56 18.02
N ASP A 421 -12.00 31.70 18.70
CA ASP A 421 -11.04 32.09 19.74
C ASP A 421 -11.71 32.90 20.88
N ALA A 422 -12.98 32.58 21.18
CA ALA A 422 -13.83 33.38 22.05
C ALA A 422 -14.26 32.61 23.31
N THR A 423 -14.16 33.26 24.46
CA THR A 423 -14.69 32.74 25.73
C THR A 423 -16.11 33.25 25.96
N LEU A 424 -16.99 32.38 26.48
CA LEU A 424 -18.37 32.75 26.85
C LEU A 424 -18.50 32.97 28.36
N GLU A 425 -18.75 34.19 28.83
CA GLU A 425 -18.90 34.44 30.28
C GLU A 425 -20.27 34.02 30.81
N HIS A 426 -21.32 34.30 30.02
CA HIS A 426 -22.69 33.94 30.36
C HIS A 426 -23.34 33.18 29.22
N VAL A 427 -23.98 32.06 29.55
CA VAL A 427 -24.70 31.20 28.62
C VAL A 427 -26.07 30.92 29.22
N ARG A 428 -27.14 31.26 28.51
CA ARG A 428 -28.53 31.08 28.95
C ARG A 428 -29.34 30.39 27.86
N PRO A 429 -29.98 29.23 28.13
CA PRO A 429 -30.82 28.57 27.14
C PRO A 429 -32.04 29.44 26.79
N LEU A 430 -32.38 29.48 25.51
CA LEU A 430 -33.55 30.22 24.99
C LEU A 430 -34.62 29.28 24.46
N ALA A 431 -34.22 28.37 23.56
CA ALA A 431 -35.15 27.49 22.87
C ALA A 431 -34.44 26.24 22.36
N VAL A 432 -35.25 25.22 22.05
CA VAL A 432 -34.85 24.13 21.17
C VAL A 432 -35.75 24.22 19.95
N THR A 433 -35.16 24.39 18.77
CA THR A 433 -35.88 24.52 17.50
C THR A 433 -35.51 23.40 16.54
N GLU A 434 -36.34 23.18 15.52
CA GLU A 434 -36.00 22.26 14.44
C GLU A 434 -35.68 23.06 13.18
N ASN A 435 -34.58 22.70 12.53
CA ASN A 435 -34.19 23.22 11.24
C ASN A 435 -34.23 22.09 10.21
N ILE A 436 -35.24 22.09 9.34
CA ILE A 436 -35.40 21.11 8.27
C ILE A 436 -35.24 21.87 6.96
N PHE A 437 -34.28 21.43 6.14
CA PHE A 437 -34.01 22.06 4.84
C PHE A 437 -33.83 21.01 3.75
N ASP A 438 -34.30 21.37 2.56
CA ASP A 438 -34.22 20.56 1.34
C ASP A 438 -33.59 21.45 0.25
N GLY A 439 -32.29 21.27 0.02
CA GLY A 439 -31.49 22.08 -0.90
C GLY A 439 -30.80 21.21 -1.96
N ALA A 440 -30.29 21.83 -3.03
CA ALA A 440 -29.78 21.21 -4.26
C ALA A 440 -28.59 20.25 -4.05
N GLY A 441 -28.85 19.10 -3.42
CA GLY A 441 -27.92 18.00 -3.21
C GLY A 441 -27.99 17.30 -1.85
N ALA A 442 -28.72 17.82 -0.85
CA ALA A 442 -28.84 17.15 0.46
C ALA A 442 -30.08 17.60 1.25
N ARG A 443 -30.76 16.62 1.86
CA ARG A 443 -31.80 16.84 2.88
C ARG A 443 -31.12 16.93 4.25
N GLY A 444 -31.40 17.99 5.00
CA GLY A 444 -30.88 18.19 6.35
C GLY A 444 -31.99 18.26 7.38
N HIS A 445 -31.74 17.72 8.57
CA HIS A 445 -32.59 17.86 9.75
C HIS A 445 -31.71 18.07 10.96
N GLU A 446 -31.84 19.23 11.59
CA GLU A 446 -31.12 19.58 12.81
C GLU A 446 -32.12 19.87 13.93
N VAL A 447 -31.82 19.39 15.14
CA VAL A 447 -32.40 19.84 16.41
C VAL A 447 -31.41 20.82 17.02
N VAL A 448 -31.83 22.06 17.17
CA VAL A 448 -30.96 23.20 17.45
C VAL A 448 -31.21 23.72 18.85
N HIS A 449 -30.23 23.57 19.73
CA HIS A 449 -30.24 24.22 21.03
C HIS A 449 -29.74 25.66 20.86
N VAL A 450 -30.61 26.63 21.16
CA VAL A 450 -30.31 28.05 21.00
C VAL A 450 -30.05 28.68 22.36
N TYR A 451 -28.92 29.37 22.48
CA TYR A 451 -28.51 30.07 23.70
C TYR A 451 -28.35 31.57 23.45
N ALA A 452 -28.73 32.37 24.44
CA ALA A 452 -28.24 33.74 24.57
C ALA A 452 -26.88 33.65 25.23
N VAL A 453 -25.88 34.31 24.63
CA VAL A 453 -24.52 34.28 25.15
C VAL A 453 -23.93 35.68 25.24
N GLU A 454 -22.96 35.83 26.13
CA GLU A 454 -22.11 37.00 26.24
C GLU A 454 -20.66 36.55 26.07
N SER A 455 -19.87 37.36 25.34
CA SER A 455 -18.43 37.16 25.12
C SER A 455 -17.78 38.54 25.01
N ALA A 456 -16.85 38.86 25.92
CA ALA A 456 -16.08 40.11 25.84
C ALA A 456 -15.22 40.16 24.57
N ASP A 457 -14.67 39.01 24.16
CA ASP A 457 -13.83 38.86 22.97
C ASP A 457 -14.59 39.29 21.70
N LEU A 458 -15.83 38.84 21.56
CA LEU A 458 -16.68 39.14 20.39
C LEU A 458 -17.41 40.48 20.52
N ALA A 459 -17.75 40.92 21.74
CA ALA A 459 -18.38 42.22 21.99
C ALA A 459 -17.48 43.40 21.55
N GLY A 460 -16.16 43.20 21.57
CA GLY A 460 -15.16 44.16 21.11
C GLY A 460 -15.05 44.30 19.59
N LEU A 461 -15.60 43.37 18.80
CA LEU A 461 -15.54 43.43 17.34
C LEU A 461 -16.30 44.66 16.81
N PRO A 462 -15.66 45.56 16.05
CA PRO A 462 -16.33 46.75 15.49
C PRO A 462 -17.47 46.40 14.52
N SER A 463 -18.52 47.23 14.50
CA SER A 463 -19.59 47.10 13.51
C SER A 463 -19.04 47.30 12.09
N GLY A 464 -19.16 46.29 11.24
CA GLY A 464 -18.66 46.28 9.86
C GLY A 464 -17.43 45.39 9.64
N ASP A 465 -16.69 45.06 10.70
CA ASP A 465 -15.57 44.12 10.60
C ASP A 465 -16.07 42.67 10.49
N ARG A 466 -15.21 41.80 9.97
CA ARG A 466 -15.46 40.38 9.77
C ARG A 466 -14.30 39.58 10.33
N LEU A 467 -14.60 38.66 11.23
CA LEU A 467 -13.65 37.71 11.79
C LEU A 467 -13.73 36.40 11.00
N ALA A 468 -12.60 35.89 10.54
CA ALA A 468 -12.55 34.60 9.85
C ALA A 468 -12.78 33.45 10.85
N VAL A 469 -13.65 32.52 10.48
CA VAL A 469 -13.89 31.30 11.24
C VAL A 469 -12.76 30.32 10.93
N ARG A 470 -12.13 29.74 11.96
CA ARG A 470 -11.04 28.77 11.74
C ARG A 470 -11.55 27.55 10.98
N ASP A 471 -10.70 26.99 10.12
CA ASP A 471 -10.99 25.80 9.29
C ASP A 471 -12.25 25.88 8.41
N SER A 472 -12.75 27.10 8.16
CA SER A 472 -13.89 27.37 7.28
C SER A 472 -13.58 28.51 6.29
N HIS A 473 -14.43 28.63 5.25
CA HIS A 473 -14.41 29.74 4.29
C HIS A 473 -15.42 30.84 4.66
N THR A 474 -15.92 30.83 5.89
CA THR A 474 -16.96 31.73 6.39
C THR A 474 -16.37 32.83 7.26
N THR A 475 -17.20 33.84 7.54
CA THR A 475 -16.82 34.94 8.44
C THR A 475 -17.96 35.27 9.39
N VAL A 476 -17.63 35.66 10.62
CA VAL A 476 -18.59 36.13 11.61
C VAL A 476 -18.54 37.66 11.73
N GLY A 477 -19.69 38.30 11.96
CA GLY A 477 -19.75 39.75 12.15
C GLY A 477 -21.11 40.25 12.64
N TRP A 478 -21.17 41.54 12.94
CA TRP A 478 -22.39 42.21 13.39
C TRP A 478 -23.31 42.58 12.22
N TYR A 479 -24.62 42.35 12.41
CA TYR A 479 -25.68 42.62 11.44
C TYR A 479 -26.85 43.38 12.10
N ASP A 480 -27.40 44.36 11.40
CA ASP A 480 -28.57 45.16 11.84
C ASP A 480 -29.84 44.28 11.92
N LEU A 481 -30.42 44.15 13.12
CA LEU A 481 -31.60 43.32 13.36
C LEU A 481 -32.82 43.79 12.56
N ALA A 482 -33.01 45.10 12.44
CA ALA A 482 -34.13 45.66 11.70
C ALA A 482 -34.03 45.35 10.20
N ALA A 483 -32.83 45.34 9.62
CA ALA A 483 -32.56 44.95 8.25
C ALA A 483 -32.84 43.47 8.02
N LEU A 484 -32.37 42.60 8.91
CA LEU A 484 -32.62 41.16 8.80
C LEU A 484 -34.12 40.83 8.86
N ARG A 485 -34.87 41.51 9.74
CA ARG A 485 -36.34 41.37 9.85
C ARG A 485 -37.10 41.86 8.62
N ARG A 486 -36.54 42.80 7.85
CA ARG A 486 -37.11 43.22 6.55
C ARG A 486 -36.90 42.18 5.44
N GLY A 487 -36.07 41.15 5.69
CA GLY A 487 -35.75 40.08 4.75
C GLY A 487 -34.60 40.42 3.80
N GLY A 488 -34.36 39.55 2.82
CA GLY A 488 -33.31 39.71 1.80
C GLY A 488 -32.14 38.74 1.95
N VAL A 489 -31.93 38.19 3.15
CA VAL A 489 -31.01 37.07 3.39
C VAL A 489 -31.67 36.09 4.37
N SER A 490 -31.46 34.79 4.18
CA SER A 490 -32.01 33.78 5.08
C SER A 490 -31.15 33.70 6.35
N VAL A 491 -31.78 33.60 7.53
CA VAL A 491 -31.09 33.44 8.81
C VAL A 491 -31.49 32.14 9.48
N TYR A 492 -30.50 31.34 9.90
CA TYR A 492 -30.70 30.04 10.54
C TYR A 492 -30.18 30.00 11.99
N PRO A 493 -30.82 29.22 12.88
CA PRO A 493 -32.04 28.43 12.63
C PRO A 493 -33.27 29.33 12.39
N VAL A 494 -34.26 28.81 11.67
CA VAL A 494 -35.47 29.57 11.34
C VAL A 494 -36.16 30.04 12.63
N GLY A 495 -36.57 31.31 12.66
CA GLY A 495 -37.21 31.92 13.84
C GLY A 495 -36.23 32.36 14.94
N VAL A 496 -34.92 32.21 14.75
CA VAL A 496 -33.92 32.63 15.76
C VAL A 496 -34.06 34.12 16.10
N LEU A 497 -34.31 34.99 15.11
CA LEU A 497 -34.46 36.43 15.33
C LEU A 497 -35.70 36.83 16.14
N ASP A 498 -36.67 35.92 16.30
CA ASP A 498 -37.89 36.14 17.07
C ASP A 498 -37.70 35.80 18.56
N LEU A 499 -36.60 35.13 18.92
CA LEU A 499 -36.25 34.80 20.30
C LEU A 499 -35.72 36.01 21.09
N PHE A 500 -35.51 37.13 20.41
CA PHE A 500 -34.91 38.35 20.95
C PHE A 500 -35.82 39.55 20.61
N GLY A 501 -36.61 40.00 21.57
CA GLY A 501 -37.55 41.11 21.43
C GLY A 501 -37.84 41.76 22.77
#